data_AF-D5DJG0-F1
#
_entry.id   AF-D5DJG0-F1
#
_cell.length_a   1.000
_cell.length_b   1.000
_cell.length_c   1.000
_cell.angle_alpha   90.00
_cell.angle_beta   90.00
_cell.angle_gamma   90.00
#
_symmetry.space_group_name_H-M   'P 1'
#
loop_
_entity.id
_entity.type
_entity.pdbx_description
1 polymer ?
#
loop_
_entity_poly.entity_id
_entity_poly.type
_entity_poly.pdbx_seq_one_letter_code
_entity_poly.pdbx_strand_id
1 'polypeptide(L)' 'MKSFYHYIMKFRSNKKHDRMGEFARSAYDDHSFPKSSTDYDELSSYLELNGHYLSSMAVFDEAWELYQNNA' A
#
# COMPACT_ATOMS: atom_id res chain seq x y z
N MET A 1 -6.11 9.82 12.68
CA MET A 1 -5.64 9.70 11.28
C MET A 1 -5.86 8.27 10.83
N LYS A 2 -6.28 8.06 9.58
CA LYS A 2 -6.37 6.70 9.01
C LYS A 2 -4.98 6.30 8.55
N SER A 3 -4.50 5.11 8.91
CA SER A 3 -3.22 4.58 8.42
C SER A 3 -3.23 4.46 6.89
N PHE A 4 -2.04 4.40 6.28
CA PHE A 4 -1.89 4.09 4.87
C PHE A 4 -2.60 2.79 4.46
N TYR A 5 -2.50 1.74 5.28
CA TYR A 5 -3.19 0.46 5.05
C TYR A 5 -4.71 0.64 4.87
N HIS A 6 -5.38 1.26 5.86
CA HIS A 6 -6.81 1.56 5.78
C HIS A 6 -7.18 2.41 4.55
N TYR A 7 -6.29 3.29 4.10
CA TYR A 7 -6.51 4.06 2.88
C TYR A 7 -6.52 3.16 1.63
N ILE A 8 -5.51 2.30 1.46
CA ILE A 8 -5.42 1.45 0.26
C ILE A 8 -6.50 0.35 0.22
N MET A 9 -7.05 -0.05 1.37
CA MET A 9 -8.14 -1.04 1.43
C MET A 9 -9.40 -0.62 0.66
N LYS A 10 -9.62 0.67 0.42
CA LYS A 10 -10.74 1.15 -0.42
C LYS A 10 -10.65 0.68 -1.88
N PHE A 11 -9.44 0.39 -2.35
CA PHE A 11 -9.16 -0.06 -3.72
C PHE A 11 -9.18 -1.59 -3.86
N ARG A 12 -9.32 -2.34 -2.76
CA ARG A 12 -9.28 -3.81 -2.78
C ARG A 12 -10.34 -4.44 -3.70
N SER A 13 -11.51 -3.80 -3.83
CA SER A 13 -12.61 -4.22 -4.69
C SER A 13 -12.53 -3.67 -6.12
N ASN A 14 -11.45 -2.96 -6.49
CA ASN A 14 -11.28 -2.46 -7.85
C ASN A 14 -11.16 -3.60 -8.87
N LYS A 15 -11.45 -3.28 -10.13
CA LYS A 15 -11.39 -4.25 -11.23
C LYS A 15 -9.99 -4.86 -11.35
N LYS A 16 -9.92 -6.11 -11.84
CA LYS A 16 -8.64 -6.74 -12.24
C LYS A 16 -7.89 -5.81 -13.21
N HIS A 17 -6.55 -5.79 -13.14
CA HIS A 17 -5.61 -4.92 -13.88
C HIS A 17 -5.44 -3.50 -13.37
N ASP A 18 -5.97 -3.17 -12.19
CA ASP A 18 -5.58 -1.95 -11.47
C ASP A 18 -4.39 -2.22 -10.55
N ARG A 19 -3.26 -1.55 -10.80
CA ARG A 19 -2.03 -1.64 -9.99
C ARG A 19 -2.31 -1.33 -8.51
N MET A 20 -3.21 -0.38 -8.22
CA MET A 20 -3.60 -0.04 -6.86
C MET A 20 -4.43 -1.14 -6.20
N GLY A 21 -5.35 -1.74 -6.96
CA GLY A 21 -6.16 -2.86 -6.49
C GLY A 21 -5.33 -4.13 -6.28
N GLU A 22 -4.33 -4.38 -7.12
CA GLU A 22 -3.34 -5.45 -6.92
C GLU A 22 -2.53 -5.22 -5.65
N PHE A 23 -1.95 -4.04 -5.46
CA PHE A 23 -1.22 -3.71 -4.25
C PHE A 23 -2.08 -3.85 -2.99
N ALA A 24 -3.32 -3.34 -3.00
CA ALA A 24 -4.23 -3.45 -1.87
C ALA A 24 -4.58 -4.90 -1.52
N ARG A 25 -4.69 -5.80 -2.51
CA ARG A 25 -4.93 -7.23 -2.25
C ARG A 25 -3.68 -7.90 -1.68
N SER A 26 -2.51 -7.63 -2.25
CA SER A 26 -1.27 -8.20 -1.74
C SER A 26 -0.95 -7.73 -0.31
N ALA A 27 -1.15 -6.45 0.00
CA ALA A 27 -0.98 -5.92 1.35
C ALA A 27 -2.04 -6.46 2.33
N TYR A 28 -3.22 -6.84 1.84
CA TYR A 28 -4.24 -7.52 2.66
C TYR A 28 -3.84 -8.97 2.99
N ASP A 29 -3.29 -9.68 2.01
CA ASP A 29 -2.82 -11.06 2.17
C ASP A 29 -1.51 -11.14 3.00
N ASP A 30 -0.74 -10.05 3.04
CA ASP A 30 0.41 -9.88 3.91
C ASP A 30 -0.01 -9.61 5.37
N HIS A 31 0.10 -10.64 6.20
CA HIS A 31 -0.25 -10.57 7.62
C HIS A 31 0.76 -9.77 8.45
N SER A 32 2.00 -9.65 7.95
CA SER A 32 3.10 -8.92 8.59
C SER A 32 3.14 -7.44 8.21
N PHE A 33 2.33 -7.03 7.24
CA PHE A 33 2.26 -5.64 6.81
C PHE A 33 1.97 -4.71 8.01
N PRO A 34 2.68 -3.59 8.18
CA PRO A 34 2.48 -2.66 9.31
C PRO A 34 1.18 -1.85 9.14
N LYS A 35 0.03 -2.46 9.51
CA LYS A 35 -1.33 -1.92 9.28
C LYS A 35 -1.65 -0.63 10.02
N SER A 36 -0.91 -0.32 11.09
CA SER A 36 -1.08 0.90 11.87
C SER A 36 -0.14 2.03 11.44
N SER A 37 0.86 1.75 10.61
CA SER A 37 1.85 2.75 10.25
C SER A 37 1.26 3.86 9.37
N THR A 38 1.71 5.08 9.65
CA THR A 38 1.46 6.30 8.91
C THR A 38 2.76 6.96 8.47
N ASP A 39 3.89 6.26 8.63
CA ASP A 39 5.23 6.78 8.36
C ASP A 39 5.75 6.25 7.02
N TYR A 40 6.23 7.15 6.16
CA TYR A 40 6.70 6.78 4.82
C TYR A 40 7.93 5.90 4.89
N ASP A 41 8.91 6.27 5.72
CA ASP A 41 10.21 5.60 5.78
C ASP A 41 10.07 4.18 6.35
N GLU A 42 9.21 3.99 7.36
CA GLU A 42 8.86 2.67 7.91
C GLU A 42 8.22 1.77 6.86
N LEU A 43 7.23 2.29 6.13
CA LEU A 43 6.52 1.54 5.10
C LEU A 43 7.41 1.24 3.89
N SER A 44 8.20 2.21 3.46
CA SER A 44 9.16 2.07 2.36
C SER A 44 10.19 1.00 2.69
N SER A 45 10.83 1.09 3.86
CA SER A 45 11.81 0.10 4.33
C SER A 45 11.21 -1.30 4.42
N TYR A 46 9.98 -1.42 4.92
CA TYR A 46 9.27 -2.69 4.98
C TYR A 46 9.08 -3.29 3.58
N LEU A 47 8.65 -2.47 2.60
CA LEU A 47 8.34 -2.89 1.25
C LEU A 47 9.59 -3.22 0.44
N GLU A 48 10.70 -2.53 0.65
CA GLU A 48 11.99 -2.89 0.03
C GLU A 48 12.49 -4.25 0.51
N LEU A 49 12.25 -4.59 1.78
CA LEU A 49 12.71 -5.84 2.39
C LEU A 49 11.74 -7.01 2.19
N ASN A 50 10.43 -6.78 2.22
CA ASN A 50 9.40 -7.82 2.26
C ASN A 50 8.35 -7.71 1.13
N GLY A 51 8.31 -6.58 0.41
CA GLY A 51 7.30 -6.24 -0.60
C GLY A 51 7.51 -6.92 -1.95
N HIS A 52 7.91 -8.20 -1.97
CA HIS A 52 8.15 -8.96 -3.21
C HIS A 52 6.91 -9.10 -4.11
N TYR A 53 5.73 -8.78 -3.60
CA TYR A 53 4.47 -8.76 -4.33
C TYR A 53 4.25 -7.45 -5.12
N LEU A 54 5.01 -6.39 -4.83
CA LEU A 54 4.98 -5.17 -5.62
C LEU A 54 5.75 -5.38 -6.92
N SER A 55 5.13 -5.01 -8.04
CA SER A 55 5.80 -5.01 -9.34
C SER A 55 6.87 -3.91 -9.45
N SER A 56 6.73 -2.82 -8.68
CA SER A 56 7.67 -1.72 -8.58
C SER A 56 7.37 -0.87 -7.34
N MET A 57 8.40 -0.30 -6.72
CA MET A 57 8.26 0.71 -5.65
C MET A 57 7.50 1.96 -6.11
N ALA A 58 7.52 2.26 -7.42
CA ALA A 58 6.72 3.36 -7.98
C ALA A 58 5.21 3.21 -7.72
N VAL A 59 4.70 1.98 -7.60
CA VAL A 59 3.29 1.74 -7.25
C VAL A 59 2.99 2.17 -5.82
N PHE A 60 3.94 1.95 -4.90
CA PHE A 60 3.84 2.43 -3.53
C PHE A 60 3.95 3.96 -3.48
N ASP A 61 4.90 4.56 -4.19
CA ASP A 61 5.05 6.02 -4.23
C ASP A 61 3.79 6.71 -4.77
N GLU A 62 3.24 6.23 -5.89
CA GLU A 62 1.96 6.72 -6.43
C GLU A 62 0.81 6.59 -5.40
N ALA A 63 0.74 5.46 -4.68
CA ALA A 63 -0.28 5.22 -3.66
C ALA A 63 -0.12 6.16 -2.47
N TRP A 64 1.13 6.44 -2.09
CA TRP A 64 1.50 7.32 -1.00
C TRP A 64 1.16 8.77 -1.28
N GLU A 65 1.49 9.27 -2.47
CA GLU A 65 1.09 10.61 -2.90
C GLU A 65 -0.42 10.78 -2.89
N LEU A 66 -1.17 9.79 -3.40
CA LEU A 66 -2.63 9.80 -3.35
C LEU A 66 -3.15 9.79 -1.91
N TYR A 67 -2.52 9.04 -1.00
CA TYR A 67 -2.87 9.05 0.42
C TYR A 67 -2.68 10.43 1.03
N GLN A 68 -1.51 11.06 0.84
CA GLN A 68 -1.21 12.41 1.36
C GLN A 68 -2.18 13.47 0.82
N ASN A 69 -2.54 13.38 -0.46
CA ASN A 69 -3.46 14.33 -1.10
C ASN A 69 -4.93 14.16 -0.70
N ASN A 70 -5.30 13.02 -0.09
CA ASN A 70 -6.68 12.70 0.30
C ASN A 70 -6.85 12.51 1.83
N ALA A 71 -5.80 12.71 2.62
CA ALA A 71 -5.77 12.49 4.08
C ALA A 71 -6.42 13.61 4.88
#